data_AF-A0A0K2LAJ8-F1
#
_entry.id   AF-A0A0K2LAJ8-F1
#
_cell.length_a   1.000
_cell.length_b   1.000
_cell.length_c   1.000
_cell.angle_alpha   90.00
_cell.angle_beta   90.00
_cell.angle_gamma   90.00
#
_symmetry.space_group_name_H-M   'P 1'
#
loop_
_entity.id
_entity.type
_entity.pdbx_description
1 polymer ?
#
loop_
_entity_poly.entity_id
_entity_poly.type
_entity_poly.pdbx_seq_one_letter_code
_entity_poly.pdbx_strand_id
1 'polypeptide(L)'
;MYTYIQIIDKDSKIFKGYVFYNIEDGHLSMTIVRGMKALHRIDIPFSKIVDLQIDKFYGEDRINFIYQGKKYSFLYTGYGEEQYLEQHLLKAMKA
;
A
#
# COMPACT_ATOMS: atom_id res chain seq x y z
N MET A 1 -0.10 -10.64 -3.51
CA MET A 1 1.13 -10.61 -2.69
C MET A 1 0.79 -10.27 -1.25
N TYR A 2 1.61 -10.66 -0.27
CA TYR A 2 1.33 -10.50 1.15
C TYR A 2 2.36 -9.57 1.78
N THR A 3 1.92 -8.43 2.31
CA THR A 3 2.83 -7.41 2.84
C THR A 3 2.30 -6.77 4.11
N TYR A 4 3.21 -6.15 4.87
CA TYR A 4 2.86 -5.40 6.06
C TYR A 4 2.59 -3.94 5.69
N ILE A 5 1.46 -3.42 6.14
CA ILE A 5 1.05 -2.05 5.85
C ILE A 5 0.74 -1.30 7.14
N GLN A 6 1.04 0.00 7.11
CA GLN A 6 0.53 0.98 8.05
C GLN A 6 -0.42 1.94 7.32
N ILE A 7 -1.62 2.14 7.87
CA ILE A 7 -2.61 3.11 7.36
C ILE A 7 -2.90 4.11 8.47
N ILE A 8 -2.64 5.40 8.21
CA ILE A 8 -2.84 6.49 9.16
C ILE A 8 -3.98 7.36 8.65
N ASP A 9 -5.03 7.54 9.45
CA ASP A 9 -6.12 8.46 9.12
C ASP A 9 -5.86 9.90 9.61
N LYS A 10 -6.80 10.79 9.27
CA LYS A 10 -6.74 12.21 9.60
C LYS A 10 -6.77 12.49 11.11
N ASP A 11 -7.37 11.58 11.87
CA ASP A 11 -7.49 11.66 13.33
C ASP A 11 -6.30 10.99 14.03
N SER A 12 -5.22 10.69 13.29
CA SER A 12 -4.03 9.97 13.75
C SER A 12 -4.30 8.56 14.28
N LYS A 13 -5.44 7.94 13.91
CA LYS A 13 -5.64 6.51 14.18
C LYS A 13 -4.78 5.72 13.20
N ILE A 14 -4.03 4.79 13.77
CA ILE A 14 -3.07 3.99 13.02
C ILE A 14 -3.58 2.55 12.98
N PHE A 15 -3.83 2.07 11.77
CA PHE A 15 -3.90 0.64 11.49
C PHE A 15 -2.50 0.13 11.15
N LYS A 16 -2.12 -1.01 11.72
CA LYS A 16 -0.93 -1.78 11.34
C LYS A 16 -1.31 -3.24 11.20
N GLY A 17 -0.85 -3.90 10.15
CA GLY A 17 -1.09 -5.33 9.97
C GLY A 17 -0.76 -5.81 8.56
N TYR A 18 -1.08 -7.07 8.31
CA TYR A 18 -0.86 -7.68 7.01
C TYR A 18 -2.06 -7.47 6.07
N VAL A 19 -1.74 -7.24 4.80
CA VAL A 19 -2.71 -7.22 3.71
C VAL A 19 -2.29 -8.21 2.64
N PHE A 20 -3.29 -8.87 2.06
CA PHE A 20 -3.13 -9.45 0.74
C PHE A 20 -3.46 -8.37 -0.28
N TYR A 21 -2.56 -8.06 -1.20
CA TYR A 21 -2.82 -7.09 -2.26
C TYR A 21 -2.70 -7.70 -3.66
N ASN A 22 -3.45 -7.14 -4.59
CA ASN A 22 -3.39 -7.42 -6.01
C ASN A 22 -3.39 -6.10 -6.79
N ILE A 23 -2.74 -6.11 -7.96
CA ILE A 23 -2.78 -5.00 -8.91
C ILE A 23 -3.45 -5.52 -10.18
N GLU A 24 -4.54 -4.88 -10.58
CA GLU A 24 -5.31 -5.25 -11.76
C GLU A 24 -5.98 -4.01 -12.33
N ASP A 25 -5.98 -3.85 -13.65
CA ASP A 25 -6.66 -2.75 -14.35
C ASP A 25 -6.39 -1.33 -13.81
N GLY A 26 -5.16 -1.07 -13.34
CA GLY A 26 -4.77 0.22 -12.79
C GLY A 26 -5.30 0.48 -11.37
N HIS A 27 -5.76 -0.57 -10.69
CA HIS A 27 -6.22 -0.53 -9.30
C HIS A 27 -5.28 -1.34 -8.40
N LEU A 28 -5.07 -0.82 -7.19
CA LEU A 28 -4.49 -1.53 -6.06
C LEU A 28 -5.62 -2.00 -5.15
N SER A 29 -5.92 -3.29 -5.23
CA SER A 29 -6.88 -3.96 -4.37
C SER A 29 -6.14 -4.57 -3.18
N MET A 30 -6.57 -4.27 -1.96
CA MET A 30 -6.01 -4.79 -0.72
C MET A 30 -7.11 -5.42 0.13
N THR A 31 -6.84 -6.58 0.70
CA THR A 31 -7.69 -7.26 1.65
C THR A 31 -6.96 -7.33 2.99
N ILE A 32 -7.51 -6.67 4.01
CA ILE A 32 -6.97 -6.70 5.36
C ILE A 32 -7.18 -8.08 5.98
N VAL A 33 -6.10 -8.69 6.45
CA VAL A 33 -6.13 -9.99 7.11
C VAL A 33 -6.27 -9.77 8.61
N ARG A 34 -7.47 -10.03 9.17
CA ARG A 34 -7.77 -9.90 10.61
C ARG A 34 -8.45 -11.17 11.14
N GLY A 35 -7.71 -12.28 11.20
CA GLY A 35 -8.23 -13.54 11.77
C GLY A 35 -9.62 -13.91 11.22
N MET A 36 -10.57 -14.22 12.10
CA MET A 36 -11.96 -14.58 11.76
C MET A 36 -12.91 -13.40 11.49
N LYS A 37 -12.43 -12.16 11.40
CA LYS A 37 -13.29 -10.99 11.14
C LYS A 37 -13.50 -10.75 9.63
N ALA A 38 -14.58 -10.06 9.31
CA ALA A 38 -14.95 -9.69 7.95
C ALA A 38 -13.76 -9.12 7.17
N LEU A 39 -13.53 -9.67 5.97
CA LEU A 39 -12.50 -9.23 5.03
C LEU A 39 -12.83 -7.78 4.63
N HIS A 40 -12.02 -6.84 5.11
CA HIS A 40 -12.14 -5.45 4.67
C HIS A 40 -11.32 -5.27 3.40
N ARG A 41 -12.02 -5.13 2.27
CA ARG A 41 -11.41 -4.84 0.98
C ARG A 41 -11.30 -3.32 0.79
N ILE A 42 -10.10 -2.87 0.47
CA ILE A 42 -9.79 -1.50 0.08
C ILE A 42 -9.41 -1.56 -1.39
N ASP A 43 -10.05 -0.75 -2.22
CA ASP A 43 -9.72 -0.66 -3.64
C ASP A 43 -9.32 0.78 -3.97
N ILE A 44 -8.12 0.94 -4.53
CA ILE A 44 -7.48 2.23 -4.77
C ILE A 44 -7.11 2.35 -6.25
N PRO A 45 -7.81 3.19 -7.03
CA PRO A 45 -7.38 3.52 -8.38
C PRO A 45 -6.05 4.29 -8.32
N PHE A 46 -5.05 3.90 -9.12
CA PHE A 46 -3.75 4.57 -9.15
C PHE A 46 -3.86 6.06 -9.50
N SER A 47 -4.82 6.43 -10.36
CA SER A 47 -5.12 7.82 -10.72
C SER A 47 -5.61 8.70 -9.56
N LYS A 48 -5.94 8.10 -8.41
CA LYS A 48 -6.38 8.80 -7.20
C LYS A 48 -5.31 8.84 -6.11
N ILE A 49 -4.16 8.23 -6.36
CA ILE A 49 -3.02 8.29 -5.46
C ILE A 49 -2.32 9.64 -5.61
N VAL A 50 -2.00 10.28 -4.49
CA VAL A 50 -1.21 11.52 -4.45
C VAL A 50 -0.04 11.35 -3.49
N ASP A 51 0.97 12.20 -3.64
CA ASP A 51 2.16 12.24 -2.78
C ASP A 51 2.86 10.87 -2.65
N LEU A 52 3.03 10.16 -3.78
CA LEU A 52 3.83 8.93 -3.81
C LEU A 52 5.28 9.26 -3.48
N GLN A 53 5.81 8.60 -2.46
CA GLN A 53 7.20 8.70 -2.01
C GLN A 53 7.76 7.30 -1.79
N ILE A 54 8.98 7.09 -2.25
CA ILE A 54 9.75 5.87 -2.01
C ILE A 54 10.96 6.28 -1.20
N ASP A 55 11.07 5.74 0.01
CA ASP A 55 12.17 6.05 0.93
C ASP A 55 12.74 4.78 1.56
N LYS A 56 13.88 4.93 2.24
CA LYS A 56 14.49 3.85 3.02
C LYS A 56 14.07 3.95 4.47
N PHE A 57 13.55 2.87 5.04
CA PHE A 57 13.17 2.75 6.44
C PHE A 57 13.92 1.57 7.08
N TYR A 58 14.88 1.84 7.96
CA TYR A 58 15.78 0.84 8.54
C TYR A 58 16.54 -0.01 7.51
N GLY A 59 16.87 0.57 6.35
CA GLY A 59 17.61 -0.10 5.27
C GLY A 59 16.73 -0.79 4.23
N GLU A 60 15.44 -0.97 4.52
CA GLU A 60 14.45 -1.55 3.61
C GLU A 60 13.74 -0.45 2.82
N ASP A 61 13.27 -0.74 1.61
CA ASP A 61 12.40 0.18 0.89
C ASP A 61 11.05 0.31 1.58
N ARG A 62 10.47 1.50 1.47
CA ARG A 62 9.14 1.82 1.97
C ARG A 62 8.43 2.71 0.97
N ILE A 63 7.25 2.27 0.56
CA ILE A 63 6.39 3.03 -0.34
C ILE A 63 5.32 3.73 0.48
N ASN A 64 5.26 5.05 0.37
CA ASN A 64 4.29 5.90 1.02
C ASN A 64 3.43 6.60 -0.02
N PHE A 65 2.13 6.68 0.22
CA PHE A 65 1.26 7.50 -0.59
C PHE A 65 0.00 7.93 0.16
N ILE A 66 -0.73 8.89 -0.39
CA ILE A 66 -1.99 9.39 0.17
C ILE A 66 -3.15 9.00 -0.74
N TYR A 67 -4.22 8.50 -0.13
CA TYR A 67 -5.50 8.25 -0.78
C TYR A 67 -6.65 8.60 0.17
N GLN A 68 -7.63 9.38 -0.31
CA GLN A 68 -8.77 9.87 0.48
C GLN A 68 -8.38 10.52 1.83
N GLY A 69 -7.21 11.17 1.87
CA GLY A 69 -6.67 11.80 3.07
C GLY A 69 -6.20 10.82 4.15
N LYS A 70 -5.94 9.55 3.79
CA LYS A 70 -5.22 8.58 4.62
C LYS A 70 -3.85 8.35 4.03
N LYS A 71 -2.83 8.23 4.88
CA LYS A 71 -1.48 7.85 4.48
C LYS A 71 -1.36 6.33 4.53
N TYR A 72 -0.95 5.74 3.42
CA TYR A 72 -0.64 4.33 3.26
C TYR A 72 0.87 4.18 3.20
N SER A 73 1.42 3.28 4.01
CA SER A 73 2.84 2.99 4.11
C SER A 73 3.06 1.50 4.00
N PHE A 74 3.56 1.05 2.86
CA PHE A 74 3.97 -0.33 2.62
C PHE A 74 5.38 -0.52 3.18
N LEU A 75 5.51 -1.40 4.16
CA LEU A 75 6.76 -1.72 4.82
C LEU A 75 7.22 -3.07 4.29
N TYR A 76 8.29 -3.07 3.51
CA TYR A 76 8.84 -4.30 2.96
C TYR A 76 9.81 -4.91 3.96
N THR A 77 9.67 -6.21 4.18
CA THR A 77 10.61 -7.00 4.99
C THR A 77 11.09 -8.24 4.22
N GLY A 78 10.95 -8.23 2.89
CA GLY A 78 11.18 -9.41 2.04
C GLY A 78 11.58 -9.05 0.61
N TYR A 79 12.47 -9.84 0.03
CA TYR A 79 13.12 -9.60 -1.25
C TYR A 79 12.14 -9.73 -2.44
N GLY A 80 12.01 -8.68 -3.26
CA GLY A 80 11.36 -8.71 -4.58
C GLY A 80 9.91 -8.20 -4.68
N GLU A 81 9.14 -8.18 -3.58
CA GLU A 81 7.77 -7.63 -3.62
C GLU A 81 7.74 -6.11 -3.76
N GLU A 82 8.78 -5.43 -3.28
CA GLU A 82 8.94 -3.96 -3.36
C GLU A 82 9.03 -3.50 -4.82
N GLN A 83 9.88 -4.17 -5.61
CA GLN A 83 10.12 -3.83 -7.01
C GLN A 83 8.86 -4.03 -7.85
N TYR A 84 8.06 -5.06 -7.52
CA TYR A 84 6.80 -5.30 -8.21
C TYR A 84 5.82 -4.16 -7.98
N LEU A 85 5.53 -3.78 -6.73
CA LEU A 85 4.57 -2.71 -6.45
C LEU A 85 5.09 -1.36 -6.94
N GLU A 86 6.37 -1.06 -6.73
CA GLU A 86 7.02 0.16 -7.21
C GLU A 86 6.91 0.30 -8.73
N GLN A 87 7.31 -0.72 -9.50
CA GLN A 87 7.26 -0.65 -10.96
C GLN A 87 5.85 -0.43 -11.49
N HIS A 88 4.85 -1.08 -10.88
CA HIS A 88 3.46 -0.90 -11.28
C HIS A 88 2.92 0.49 -10.92
N LEU A 89 3.24 1.01 -9.73
CA LEU A 89 2.87 2.37 -9.32
C LEU A 89 3.53 3.42 -10.22
N LEU A 90 4.84 3.30 -10.46
CA LEU A 90 5.58 4.23 -11.32
C LEU A 90 5.10 4.17 -12.78
N LYS A 91 4.78 2.98 -13.29
CA LYS A 91 4.21 2.82 -14.63
C LYS A 91 2.84 3.49 -14.73
N ALA A 92 1.99 3.32 -13.71
CA ALA A 92 0.66 3.90 -13.69
C ALA A 92 0.65 5.42 -13.55
N MET A 93 1.64 6.01 -12.87
CA MET A 93 1.74 7.47 -12.72
C MET A 93 2.36 8.18 -13.93
N LYS A 94 3.04 7.46 -14.82
CA LYS A 94 3.64 8.01 -16.05
C LYS A 94 2.70 7.92 -17.27
N ALA A 95 1.56 7.25 -17.14
CA ALA A 95 0.52 7.11 -18.16
C ALA A 95 -0.52 8.23 -18.03
#